data_AF-A0A7S2ME97-F1
#
_entry.id   AF-A0A7S2ME97-F1
#
_cell.length_a   1.000
_cell.length_b   1.000
_cell.length_c   1.000
_cell.angle_alpha   90.00
_cell.angle_beta   90.00
_cell.angle_gamma   90.00
#
_symmetry.space_group_name_H-M   'P 1'
#
loop_
_entity.id
_entity.type
_entity.pdbx_description
1 polymer ?
#
loop_
_entity_poly.entity_id
_entity_poly.type
_entity_poly.pdbx_seq_one_letter_code
_entity_poly.pdbx_strand_id
1 'polypeptide(L)'
;HNSANDPSADATTANPGYLPQATKTGTTIVGMTYKNGVVLGADTRATAGSEVADKNCEKIHYIAPNIYCCGAGTAADTEKTTELISSQLELLRMNTGGSQSRVVTACTMLKRMLFQYQGYVSAALVLGGCDVNGPHVYQIYPHGSTGKLPYTTMGSGSLAAMSVFETDWREDMTEEQAT
;
A
#
# COMPACT_ATOMS: atom_id res chain seq x y z
N HIS A 1 -1.82 -62.33 -6.03
CA HIS A 1 -1.01 -62.82 -4.90
C HIS A 1 -0.22 -61.64 -4.35
N ASN A 2 -0.03 -61.62 -3.04
CA ASN A 2 0.04 -60.47 -2.16
C ASN A 2 1.43 -59.81 -2.04
N SER A 3 1.42 -58.49 -1.77
CA SER A 3 2.22 -57.74 -0.76
C SER A 3 3.76 -57.77 -0.75
N ALA A 4 4.36 -56.57 -0.85
CA ALA A 4 5.16 -55.88 0.19
C ALA A 4 5.63 -54.52 -0.40
N ASN A 5 5.04 -53.35 -0.10
CA ASN A 5 4.99 -52.55 1.13
C ASN A 5 6.38 -52.09 1.63
N ASP A 6 6.83 -50.93 1.15
CA ASP A 6 7.95 -50.15 1.70
C ASP A 6 7.37 -48.87 2.35
N PRO A 7 7.63 -48.61 3.65
CA PRO A 7 6.94 -47.58 4.42
C PRO A 7 7.74 -46.27 4.47
N SER A 8 7.19 -45.18 3.94
CA SER A 8 7.42 -43.82 4.44
C SER A 8 6.50 -42.81 3.75
N ALA A 9 5.20 -43.06 3.85
CA ALA A 9 4.23 -41.99 3.83
C ALA A 9 4.05 -41.51 5.27
N ASP A 10 4.64 -40.38 5.64
CA ASP A 10 4.07 -39.55 6.70
C ASP A 10 4.48 -38.07 6.56
N ALA A 11 3.48 -37.31 6.10
CA ALA A 11 3.12 -35.96 6.52
C ALA A 11 4.24 -34.91 6.71
N THR A 12 4.63 -34.27 5.61
CA THR A 12 4.85 -32.82 5.62
C THR A 12 3.64 -32.13 5.00
N THR A 13 2.53 -32.13 5.75
CA THR A 13 1.43 -31.17 5.53
C THR A 13 1.92 -29.78 5.94
N ALA A 14 2.79 -29.19 5.12
CA ALA A 14 2.95 -27.74 5.14
C ALA A 14 1.58 -27.17 4.74
N ASN A 15 0.90 -26.54 5.70
CA ASN A 15 -0.26 -25.71 5.42
C ASN A 15 0.11 -24.81 4.24
N PRO A 16 -0.58 -24.87 3.09
CA PRO A 16 -0.39 -23.86 2.06
C PRO A 16 -0.80 -22.57 2.74
N GLY A 17 0.19 -21.75 3.12
CA GLY A 17 -0.05 -20.46 3.72
C GLY A 17 -1.11 -19.77 2.89
N TYR A 18 -2.14 -19.25 3.55
CA TYR A 18 -3.15 -18.43 2.89
C TYR A 18 -2.41 -17.25 2.26
N LEU A 19 -2.02 -17.40 1.00
CA LEU A 19 -1.61 -16.31 0.15
C LEU A 19 -2.94 -15.70 -0.28
N PRO A 20 -3.30 -14.49 0.20
CA PRO A 20 -4.53 -13.86 -0.22
C PRO A 20 -4.52 -13.80 -1.74
N GLN A 21 -5.45 -14.51 -2.38
CA GLN A 21 -5.63 -14.39 -3.82
C GLN A 21 -5.99 -12.93 -4.08
N ALA A 22 -5.15 -12.23 -4.82
CA ALA A 22 -5.40 -10.84 -5.17
C ALA A 22 -6.71 -10.76 -5.98
N THR A 23 -7.80 -10.39 -5.30
CA THR A 23 -9.06 -10.07 -5.96
C THR A 23 -8.76 -8.98 -7.00
N LYS A 24 -9.10 -9.22 -8.27
CA LYS A 24 -8.95 -8.21 -9.32
C LYS A 24 -9.97 -7.10 -9.08
N THR A 25 -9.60 -6.12 -8.26
CA THR A 25 -10.43 -4.97 -7.88
C THR A 25 -10.47 -3.87 -8.94
N GLY A 26 -9.76 -4.07 -10.06
CA GLY A 26 -9.61 -3.05 -11.10
C GLY A 26 -8.74 -1.86 -10.68
N THR A 27 -8.22 -1.86 -9.45
CA THR A 27 -7.48 -0.75 -8.85
C THR A 27 -6.06 -0.62 -9.40
N THR A 28 -5.65 0.63 -9.62
CA THR A 28 -4.28 1.05 -9.88
C THR A 28 -4.00 2.26 -9.00
N ILE A 29 -3.03 2.13 -8.10
CA ILE A 29 -2.54 3.25 -7.29
C ILE A 29 -1.06 3.47 -7.61
N VAL A 30 -0.65 4.74 -7.60
CA VAL A 30 0.70 5.16 -7.95
C VAL A 30 1.16 6.27 -7.02
N GLY A 31 2.47 6.39 -6.87
CA GLY A 31 3.07 7.54 -6.20
C GLY A 31 4.46 7.80 -6.72
N MET A 32 4.85 9.07 -6.79
CA MET A 32 6.21 9.47 -7.14
C MET A 32 6.64 10.72 -6.39
N THR A 33 7.95 10.83 -6.15
CA THR A 33 8.60 12.07 -5.72
C THR A 33 8.97 12.90 -6.95
N TYR A 34 8.75 14.21 -6.87
CA TYR A 34 9.30 15.20 -7.78
C TYR A 34 10.12 16.22 -6.98
N LYS A 35 10.75 17.20 -7.66
CA LYS A 35 11.74 18.10 -7.05
C LYS A 35 11.33 18.70 -5.69
N ASN A 36 10.07 19.09 -5.54
CA ASN A 36 9.58 19.80 -4.35
C ASN A 36 8.46 19.06 -3.61
N GLY A 37 8.13 17.82 -4.00
CA GLY A 37 6.95 17.18 -3.43
C GLY A 37 6.71 15.75 -3.86
N VAL A 38 5.47 15.31 -3.61
CA VAL A 38 4.98 13.98 -3.95
C VAL A 38 3.68 14.12 -4.73
N VAL A 39 3.53 13.34 -5.80
CA VAL A 39 2.25 13.13 -6.48
C VAL A 39 1.75 11.73 -6.13
N LEU A 40 0.48 11.63 -5.76
CA LEU A 40 -0.23 10.37 -5.54
C LEU A 40 -1.40 10.30 -6.52
N GLY A 41 -1.57 9.15 -7.15
CA GLY A 41 -2.63 8.92 -8.13
C GLY A 41 -3.34 7.60 -7.86
N ALA A 42 -4.65 7.59 -8.07
CA ALA A 42 -5.46 6.39 -8.02
C ALA A 42 -6.53 6.43 -9.11
N ASP A 43 -6.84 5.29 -9.71
CA ASP A 43 -7.98 5.18 -10.60
C ASP A 43 -9.30 5.29 -9.82
N THR A 44 -10.38 5.79 -10.42
CA THR A 44 -11.65 6.01 -9.71
C THR A 44 -12.59 4.80 -9.69
N ARG A 45 -12.22 3.68 -10.34
CA ARG A 45 -13.11 2.53 -10.52
C ARG A 45 -13.03 1.58 -9.34
N ALA A 46 -14.12 1.37 -8.60
CA ALA A 46 -14.25 0.25 -7.66
C ALA A 46 -15.14 -0.84 -8.27
N THR A 47 -14.60 -2.05 -8.46
CA THR A 47 -15.36 -3.21 -8.96
C THR A 47 -15.53 -4.25 -7.85
N ALA A 48 -16.75 -4.72 -7.61
CA ALA A 48 -17.02 -5.95 -6.86
C ALA A 48 -17.43 -7.04 -7.85
N GLY A 49 -16.47 -7.85 -8.29
CA GLY A 49 -16.70 -8.79 -9.40
C GLY A 49 -16.84 -8.06 -10.74
N SER A 50 -17.87 -8.37 -11.52
CA SER A 50 -18.15 -7.72 -12.83
C SER A 50 -18.97 -6.43 -12.72
N GLU A 51 -19.39 -6.05 -11.52
CA GLU A 51 -20.29 -4.90 -11.30
C GLU A 51 -19.57 -3.75 -10.58
N VAL A 52 -19.86 -2.52 -10.99
CA VAL A 52 -19.36 -1.30 -10.35
C VAL A 52 -20.17 -1.10 -9.06
N ALA A 53 -19.58 -1.47 -7.93
CA ALA A 53 -20.27 -1.45 -6.63
C ALA A 53 -20.32 -0.07 -5.99
N ASP A 54 -19.35 0.79 -6.27
CA ASP A 54 -19.33 2.18 -5.81
C ASP A 54 -18.54 3.06 -6.78
N LYS A 55 -19.04 4.27 -7.05
CA LYS A 55 -18.36 5.27 -7.90
C LYS A 55 -17.48 6.24 -7.08
N ASN A 56 -17.60 6.21 -5.75
CA ASN A 56 -16.92 7.13 -4.83
C ASN A 56 -16.02 6.39 -3.83
N CYS A 57 -15.34 5.33 -4.24
CA CYS A 57 -14.30 4.75 -3.38
C CYS A 57 -13.11 5.72 -3.33
N GLU A 58 -13.01 6.51 -2.27
CA GLU A 58 -11.82 7.31 -1.98
C GLU A 58 -10.67 6.34 -1.69
N LYS A 59 -9.85 6.07 -2.71
CA LYS A 59 -8.64 5.26 -2.59
C LYS A 59 -7.46 6.07 -2.07
N ILE A 60 -7.61 7.39 -1.93
CA ILE A 60 -6.59 8.30 -1.40
C ILE A 60 -7.08 8.77 -0.04
N HIS A 61 -6.43 8.28 1.01
CA HIS A 61 -6.82 8.50 2.39
C HIS A 61 -5.91 9.53 3.05
N TYR A 62 -6.51 10.43 3.84
CA TYR A 62 -5.78 11.35 4.70
C TYR A 62 -5.09 10.59 5.86
N ILE A 63 -3.84 10.94 6.17
CA ILE A 63 -3.10 10.39 7.31
C ILE A 63 -2.64 11.50 8.28
N ALA A 64 -2.13 12.59 7.74
CA ALA A 64 -1.69 13.77 8.49
C ALA A 64 -1.68 14.99 7.55
N PRO A 65 -1.53 16.22 8.07
CA PRO A 65 -1.53 17.42 7.22
C PRO A 65 -0.51 17.40 6.08
N ASN A 66 0.56 16.61 6.22
CA ASN A 66 1.64 16.46 5.26
C ASN A 66 1.78 15.04 4.67
N ILE A 67 0.81 14.15 4.90
CA ILE A 67 0.88 12.73 4.53
C ILE A 67 -0.48 12.23 4.04
N TYR A 68 -0.48 11.60 2.86
CA TYR A 68 -1.62 10.87 2.29
C TYR A 68 -1.21 9.43 1.96
N CYS A 69 -2.20 8.55 1.85
CA CYS A 69 -1.97 7.13 1.59
C CYS A 69 -2.97 6.60 0.56
N CYS A 70 -2.48 6.00 -0.51
CA CYS A 70 -3.33 5.30 -1.46
C CYS A 70 -3.52 3.84 -1.05
N GLY A 71 -4.75 3.32 -1.15
CA GLY A 71 -5.11 1.95 -0.80
C GLY A 71 -5.52 1.09 -2.00
N ALA A 72 -4.97 -0.12 -2.07
CA ALA A 72 -5.39 -1.18 -2.98
C ALA A 72 -5.61 -2.49 -2.19
N GLY A 73 -6.66 -3.22 -2.52
CA GLY A 73 -7.09 -4.41 -1.79
C GLY A 73 -8.57 -4.32 -1.43
N THR A 74 -8.95 -4.90 -0.29
CA THR A 74 -10.33 -4.77 0.19
C THR A 74 -10.56 -3.35 0.70
N ALA A 75 -11.60 -2.66 0.23
CA ALA A 75 -11.88 -1.27 0.61
C ALA A 75 -11.99 -1.08 2.14
N ALA A 76 -12.66 -2.01 2.83
CA ALA A 76 -12.80 -1.98 4.29
C ALA A 76 -11.44 -2.12 5.00
N ASP A 77 -10.55 -2.97 4.51
CA ASP A 77 -9.21 -3.17 5.09
C ASP A 77 -8.36 -1.90 4.92
N THR A 78 -8.37 -1.30 3.73
CA THR A 78 -7.60 -0.08 3.44
C THR A 78 -8.12 1.11 4.24
N GLU A 79 -9.44 1.29 4.32
CA GLU A 79 -10.07 2.37 5.08
C GLU A 79 -9.80 2.25 6.57
N LYS A 80 -10.06 1.06 7.16
CA LYS A 80 -9.85 0.86 8.61
C LYS A 80 -8.39 0.96 9.01
N THR A 81 -7.49 0.44 8.17
CA THR A 81 -6.05 0.54 8.42
C THR A 81 -5.59 2.00 8.40
N THR A 82 -6.01 2.78 7.39
CA THR A 82 -5.58 4.18 7.25
C THR A 82 -6.21 5.08 8.32
N GLU A 83 -7.48 4.88 8.66
CA GLU A 83 -8.19 5.59 9.74
C GLU A 83 -7.53 5.37 11.11
N LEU A 84 -7.18 4.11 11.42
CA LEU A 84 -6.48 3.76 12.66
C LEU A 84 -5.12 4.45 12.75
N ILE A 85 -4.32 4.39 11.68
CA ILE A 85 -2.99 5.02 11.68
C ILE A 85 -3.09 6.54 11.73
N SER A 86 -4.02 7.15 11.01
CA SER A 86 -4.27 8.60 11.09
C SER A 86 -4.55 9.03 12.53
N SER A 87 -5.43 8.29 13.23
CA SER A 87 -5.78 8.58 14.62
C SER A 87 -4.60 8.43 15.58
N GLN A 88 -3.83 7.35 15.46
CA GLN A 88 -2.65 7.12 16.30
C GLN A 88 -1.55 8.16 16.04
N LEU A 89 -1.38 8.58 14.79
CA LEU A 89 -0.38 9.57 14.40
C LEU A 89 -0.76 10.98 14.89
N GLU A 90 -2.05 11.33 14.86
CA GLU A 90 -2.53 12.58 15.42
C GLU A 90 -2.36 12.61 16.95
N LEU A 91 -2.66 11.52 17.65
CA LEU A 91 -2.37 11.41 19.08
C LEU A 91 -0.87 11.56 19.38
N LEU A 92 -0.01 10.93 18.58
CA LEU A 92 1.43 11.08 18.70
C LEU A 92 1.84 12.54 18.54
N ARG A 93 1.33 13.21 17.50
CA ARG A 93 1.59 14.63 17.22
C ARG A 93 1.12 15.53 18.37
N MET A 94 -0.05 15.29 18.94
CA MET A 94 -0.53 16.01 20.13
C MET A 94 0.43 15.83 21.32
N ASN A 95 0.87 14.60 21.57
CA ASN A 95 1.79 14.27 22.67
C ASN A 95 3.20 14.86 22.47
N THR A 96 3.60 15.12 21.23
CA THR A 96 4.90 15.75 20.89
C THR A 96 4.80 17.26 20.65
N GLY A 97 3.77 17.91 21.19
CA GLY A 97 3.61 19.37 21.14
C GLY A 97 3.21 19.91 19.76
N GLY A 98 2.52 19.10 18.94
CA GLY A 98 2.04 19.48 17.63
C GLY A 98 3.08 19.41 16.50
N SER A 99 4.24 18.79 16.76
CA SER A 99 5.32 18.68 15.76
C SER A 99 4.87 17.98 14.47
N GLN A 100 5.50 18.36 13.34
CA GLN A 100 5.16 17.79 12.04
C GLN A 100 5.42 16.27 12.02
N SER A 101 4.46 15.51 11.52
CA SER A 101 4.55 14.06 11.37
C SER A 101 5.64 13.67 10.38
N ARG A 102 6.48 12.71 10.74
CA ARG A 102 7.47 12.11 9.83
C ARG A 102 6.83 11.00 9.01
N VAL A 103 7.12 10.95 7.71
CA VAL A 103 6.55 9.93 6.81
C VAL A 103 7.01 8.52 7.22
N VAL A 104 8.26 8.40 7.67
CA VAL A 104 8.82 7.14 8.18
C VAL A 104 8.09 6.62 9.42
N THR A 105 7.52 7.51 10.25
CA THR A 105 6.75 7.11 11.44
C THR A 105 5.44 6.47 11.01
N ALA A 106 4.69 7.10 10.10
CA ALA A 106 3.46 6.55 9.54
C ALA A 106 3.72 5.19 8.85
N CYS A 107 4.78 5.09 8.04
CA CYS A 107 5.22 3.84 7.41
C CYS A 107 5.52 2.75 8.45
N THR A 108 6.19 3.12 9.54
CA THR A 108 6.53 2.18 10.62
C THR A 108 5.30 1.68 11.38
N MET A 109 4.29 2.53 11.58
CA MET A 109 3.04 2.13 12.23
C MET A 109 2.22 1.20 11.33
N LEU A 110 2.09 1.55 10.04
CA LEU A 110 1.42 0.72 9.04
C LEU A 110 2.06 -0.66 8.92
N LYS A 111 3.37 -0.73 8.72
CA LYS A 111 4.05 -2.03 8.53
C LYS A 111 3.96 -2.92 9.77
N ARG A 112 4.02 -2.35 10.97
CA ARG A 112 3.87 -3.10 12.22
C ARG A 112 2.46 -3.66 12.38
N MET A 113 1.44 -2.85 12.09
CA MET A 113 0.04 -3.29 12.12
C MET A 113 -0.18 -4.43 11.11
N LEU A 114 0.17 -4.24 9.84
CA LEU A 114 -0.03 -5.25 8.80
C LEU A 114 0.74 -6.54 9.08
N PHE A 115 1.98 -6.43 9.58
CA PHE A 115 2.76 -7.59 9.98
C PHE A 115 2.11 -8.38 11.11
N GLN A 116 1.46 -7.73 12.10
CA GLN A 116 0.75 -8.45 13.17
C GLN A 116 -0.38 -9.34 12.63
N TYR A 117 -1.03 -8.91 11.56
CA TYR A 117 -2.10 -9.67 10.91
C TYR A 117 -1.59 -10.64 9.84
N GLN A 118 -0.28 -10.77 9.60
CA GLN A 118 0.32 -11.80 8.73
C GLN A 118 -0.39 -11.99 7.36
N GLY A 119 -0.87 -10.89 6.76
CA GLY A 119 -1.57 -10.91 5.48
C GLY A 119 -3.08 -11.17 5.51
N TYR A 120 -3.71 -11.36 6.68
CA TYR A 120 -5.18 -11.43 6.81
C TYR A 120 -5.86 -10.09 6.50
N VAL A 121 -5.17 -8.97 6.71
CA VAL A 121 -5.62 -7.63 6.28
C VAL A 121 -5.12 -7.39 4.86
N SER A 122 -6.04 -7.31 3.90
CA SER A 122 -5.73 -7.13 2.48
C SER A 122 -5.60 -5.65 2.13
N ALA A 123 -4.49 -5.04 2.58
CA ALA A 123 -4.16 -3.65 2.30
C ALA A 123 -2.74 -3.52 1.72
N ALA A 124 -2.67 -3.27 0.42
CA ALA A 124 -1.47 -2.80 -0.28
C ALA A 124 -1.53 -1.28 -0.36
N LEU A 125 -0.49 -0.60 0.11
CA LEU A 125 -0.53 0.84 0.34
C LEU A 125 0.64 1.57 -0.33
N VAL A 126 0.34 2.72 -0.93
CA VAL A 126 1.34 3.70 -1.37
C VAL A 126 1.24 4.92 -0.46
N LEU A 127 2.21 5.08 0.44
CA LEU A 127 2.27 6.18 1.39
C LEU A 127 3.16 7.30 0.84
N GLY A 128 2.60 8.50 0.69
CA GLY A 128 3.30 9.68 0.20
C GLY A 128 3.20 10.84 1.17
N GLY A 129 4.29 11.57 1.33
CA GLY A 129 4.27 12.80 2.12
C GLY A 129 5.58 13.58 2.05
N CYS A 130 5.53 14.81 2.54
CA CYS A 130 6.70 15.67 2.66
C CYS A 130 6.92 16.00 4.13
N ASP A 131 8.10 15.66 4.67
CA ASP A 131 8.49 16.09 6.02
C ASP A 131 9.76 16.94 5.96
N VAL A 132 10.32 17.33 7.11
CA VAL A 132 11.52 18.18 7.13
C VAL A 132 12.76 17.55 6.47
N ASN A 133 12.73 16.25 6.11
CA ASN A 133 13.76 15.59 5.32
C ASN A 133 13.44 15.54 3.81
N GLY A 134 12.36 16.19 3.36
CA GLY A 134 11.93 16.26 1.97
C GLY A 134 10.80 15.29 1.59
N PRO A 135 10.57 15.09 0.28
CA PRO A 135 9.51 14.23 -0.23
C PRO A 135 9.85 12.75 -0.10
N HIS A 136 8.88 11.95 0.30
CA HIS A 136 9.04 10.52 0.51
C HIS A 136 7.85 9.74 -0.03
N VAL A 137 8.15 8.66 -0.77
CA VAL A 137 7.17 7.66 -1.20
C VAL A 137 7.60 6.28 -0.68
N TYR A 138 6.65 5.57 -0.08
CA TYR A 138 6.81 4.21 0.39
C TYR A 138 5.75 3.30 -0.21
N GLN A 139 6.15 2.10 -0.60
CA GLN A 139 5.24 0.99 -0.86
C GLN A 139 5.20 0.07 0.36
N ILE A 140 4.01 -0.41 0.72
CA ILE A 140 3.77 -1.27 1.88
C ILE A 140 2.84 -2.40 1.43
N TYR A 141 3.30 -3.64 1.57
CA TYR A 141 2.50 -4.81 1.19
C TYR A 141 1.68 -5.34 2.38
N PRO A 142 0.60 -6.12 2.12
CA PRO A 142 -0.27 -6.69 3.17
C PRO A 142 0.44 -7.53 4.25
N HIS A 143 1.61 -8.08 3.93
CA HIS A 143 2.42 -8.87 4.86
C HIS A 143 3.41 -8.02 5.67
N GLY A 144 3.37 -6.69 5.54
CA GLY A 144 4.19 -5.75 6.30
C GLY A 144 5.59 -5.47 5.72
N SER A 145 5.93 -5.98 4.54
CA SER A 145 7.17 -5.55 3.87
C SER A 145 7.01 -4.15 3.29
N THR A 146 8.10 -3.40 3.27
CA THR A 146 8.11 -2.00 2.82
C THR A 146 9.31 -1.68 1.94
N GLY A 147 9.14 -0.78 0.98
CA GLY A 147 10.22 -0.21 0.18
C GLY A 147 10.10 1.31 0.08
N LYS A 148 11.23 2.02 0.08
CA LYS A 148 11.30 3.46 -0.22
C LYS A 148 11.82 3.61 -1.64
N LEU A 149 11.06 4.30 -2.50
CA LEU A 149 11.36 4.41 -3.92
C LEU A 149 11.04 5.83 -4.42
N PRO A 150 11.70 6.30 -5.50
CA PRO A 150 11.33 7.56 -6.15
C PRO A 150 9.95 7.49 -6.83
N TYR A 151 9.53 6.31 -7.27
CA TYR A 151 8.19 6.03 -7.79
C TYR A 151 7.78 4.59 -7.48
N THR A 152 6.47 4.34 -7.40
CA THR A 152 5.93 2.99 -7.19
C THR A 152 4.51 2.88 -7.72
N THR A 153 4.10 1.65 -8.03
CA THR A 153 2.75 1.31 -8.45
C THR A 153 2.26 0.07 -7.70
N MET A 154 0.98 0.04 -7.35
CA MET A 154 0.35 -1.14 -6.74
C MET A 154 -1.07 -1.34 -7.30
N GLY A 155 -1.64 -2.52 -7.04
CA GLY A 155 -2.95 -2.93 -7.56
C GLY A 155 -2.85 -3.71 -8.87
N SER A 156 -4.01 -4.09 -9.40
CA SER A 156 -4.14 -4.95 -10.58
C SER A 156 -3.62 -4.34 -11.89
N GLY A 157 -3.63 -3.01 -12.02
CA GLY A 157 -3.05 -2.30 -13.18
C GLY A 157 -1.62 -1.78 -12.97
N SER A 158 -0.94 -2.21 -11.89
CA SER A 158 0.41 -1.76 -11.53
C SER A 158 1.45 -1.93 -12.64
N LEU A 159 1.44 -3.04 -13.38
CA LEU A 159 2.41 -3.30 -14.46
C LEU A 159 2.29 -2.29 -15.61
N ALA A 160 1.06 -1.92 -15.99
CA ALA A 160 0.84 -0.93 -17.03
C ALA A 160 1.34 0.45 -16.57
N ALA A 161 0.98 0.86 -15.35
CA ALA A 161 1.47 2.12 -14.78
C ALA A 161 3.00 2.14 -14.62
N MET A 162 3.60 1.01 -14.24
CA MET A 162 5.06 0.91 -14.09
C MET A 162 5.76 1.13 -15.43
N SER A 163 5.24 0.58 -16.52
CA SER A 163 5.85 0.78 -17.85
C SER A 163 5.91 2.25 -18.28
N VAL A 164 4.94 3.06 -17.85
CA VAL A 164 4.94 4.51 -18.09
C VAL A 164 6.01 5.19 -17.24
N PHE A 165 6.09 4.86 -15.94
CA PHE A 165 7.15 5.41 -15.07
C PHE A 165 8.55 5.08 -15.57
N GLU A 166 8.82 3.83 -15.97
CA GLU A 166 10.12 3.44 -16.52
C GLU A 166 10.50 4.18 -17.81
N THR A 167 9.51 4.70 -18.55
CA THR A 167 9.74 5.43 -19.81
C THR A 167 9.89 6.94 -19.58
N ASP A 168 9.02 7.53 -18.77
CA ASP A 168 8.82 8.98 -18.72
C ASP A 168 9.37 9.65 -17.45
N TRP A 169 9.58 8.87 -16.38
CA TRP A 169 10.09 9.42 -15.12
C TRP A 169 11.56 9.85 -15.26
N ARG A 170 11.88 10.98 -14.63
CA ARG A 170 13.26 11.48 -14.48
C ARG A 170 13.44 12.11 -13.12
N GLU A 171 14.69 12.15 -12.66
CA GLU A 171 15.03 12.94 -11.48
C GLU A 171 14.71 14.43 -11.71
N ASP A 172 14.38 15.13 -10.61
CA ASP A 172 14.14 16.58 -10.59
C ASP A 172 13.02 17.12 -11.52
N MET A 173 11.99 16.31 -11.80
CA MET A 173 10.77 16.77 -12.49
C MET A 173 10.10 17.95 -11.77
N THR A 174 9.50 18.85 -12.55
CA THR A 174 8.58 19.87 -12.02
C THR A 174 7.23 19.26 -11.68
N GLU A 175 6.39 19.98 -10.93
CA GLU A 175 5.05 19.52 -10.57
C GLU A 175 4.18 19.24 -11.80
N GLU A 176 4.26 20.10 -12.82
CA GLU A 176 3.51 19.96 -14.08
C GLU A 176 3.97 18.78 -14.92
N GLN A 177 5.22 18.35 -14.75
CA GLN A 177 5.74 17.16 -15.43
C GLN A 177 5.35 15.88 -14.70
N ALA A 178 5.22 15.96 -13.38
CA ALA A 178 4.90 14.83 -12.51
C ALA A 178 3.39 14.51 -12.46
N THR A 179 2.53 15.47 -12.78
CA THR A 179 1.06 15.36 -12.78
C THR A 179 0.53 15.02 -14.17
#